data_AF-A0A067F0U4-F1
#
_entry.id   AF-A0A067F0U4-F1
#
_cell.length_a   1.000
_cell.length_b   1.000
_cell.length_c   1.000
_cell.angle_alpha   90.00
_cell.angle_beta   90.00
_cell.angle_gamma   90.00
#
_symmetry.space_group_name_H-M   'P 1'
#
loop_
_entity.id
_entity.type
_entity.pdbx_description
1 polymer ?
#
loop_
_entity_poly.entity_id
_entity_poly.type
_entity_poly.pdbx_seq_one_letter_code
_entity_poly.pdbx_strand_id
1 'polypeptide(L)'
;MPNKVPASKSKPKTNFVEARTFWHLYRSFDRMWIFFIMAFQAMVIVAWTPDGSPAALFDEDVFRSVLTIFITQAFLNLLQAALDIALSFNAWRSLKFTQILRYLLKFAVAAVWAAILPICYASSVQNSTRLVKFFSNLTESWQSQGSLYNYAVAIYLMPNILAVLLFFLPQFERIMERSSSHIVTLFMWWAQPKLYVGRGLHEGMSQLLKYTLFWILLLICKLAFSYYVEILPLIGPSKSIMKLHVDNYEWHEFFPNVTHNIGVVIAIWAPIVLVYIMDTQIWYSIFSTLFGGIHGALSHLGEIRTIGMLRSRFQSVPTAFCRRLVPSSDADTKGRYMDKAMERRNFASFSHVWNEFIESMRAEDLISNEDRDLLLVPYSSNDVSVVQWPPFLLAGKIPIALDMAKDFKEKEDTDLFKKIKKDDYMRSAVVECYETLREIIYGLLEDETDRNIVRKICYDVDIFIQQHKFLNEFRMNRIPSLGEKLE
;
A
#
# COMPACT_ATOMS: atom_id res chain seq x y z
N MET A 1 24.69 31.65 39.65
CA MET A 1 25.02 30.21 39.74
C MET A 1 23.86 29.41 39.17
N PRO A 2 23.97 28.78 37.99
CA PRO A 2 22.89 27.98 37.43
C PRO A 2 22.91 26.57 38.03
N ASN A 3 21.74 26.10 38.45
CA ASN A 3 21.50 24.77 39.00
C ASN A 3 21.86 23.69 37.96
N LYS A 4 22.93 22.94 38.21
CA LYS A 4 23.24 21.70 37.49
C LYS A 4 22.22 20.64 37.89
N VAL A 5 21.29 20.33 36.98
CA VAL A 5 20.48 19.11 37.06
C VAL A 5 21.44 17.91 37.07
N PRO A 6 21.35 16.98 38.03
CA PRO A 6 22.21 15.81 38.05
C PRO A 6 21.93 14.98 36.80
N ALA A 7 23.00 14.67 36.06
CA ALA A 7 22.94 13.79 34.89
C ALA A 7 22.37 12.43 35.34
N SER A 8 21.09 12.21 35.06
CA SER A 8 20.46 10.89 35.09
C SER A 8 21.37 9.95 34.30
N LYS A 9 21.90 8.91 34.96
CA LYS A 9 22.60 7.81 34.29
C LYS A 9 21.75 7.41 33.09
N SER A 10 22.27 7.65 31.88
CA SER A 10 21.66 7.20 30.65
C SER A 10 21.44 5.69 30.80
N LYS A 11 20.17 5.29 31.01
CA LYS A 11 19.82 3.88 30.89
C LYS A 11 20.25 3.49 29.48
N PRO A 12 21.07 2.44 29.30
CA PRO A 12 21.40 1.99 27.95
C PRO A 12 20.08 1.81 27.22
N LYS A 13 19.96 2.38 26.00
CA LYS A 13 18.78 2.18 25.16
C LYS A 13 18.67 0.67 24.92
N THR A 14 17.93 -0.05 25.76
CA THR A 14 17.68 -1.49 25.62
C THR A 14 16.63 -1.80 24.55
N ASN A 15 16.28 -0.81 23.75
CA ASN A 15 15.23 -0.93 22.76
C ASN A 15 15.87 -1.12 21.39
N PHE A 16 15.84 -2.38 20.96
CA PHE A 16 15.98 -2.80 19.57
C PHE A 16 17.32 -2.48 18.89
N VAL A 17 18.33 -3.31 19.19
CA VAL A 17 19.40 -3.56 18.21
C VAL A 17 18.87 -4.66 17.31
N GLU A 18 18.21 -4.27 16.22
CA GLU A 18 17.88 -5.19 15.14
C GLU A 18 19.20 -5.59 14.49
N ALA A 19 19.75 -6.74 14.90
CA ALA A 19 20.92 -7.30 14.26
C ALA A 19 20.49 -7.68 12.84
N ARG A 20 20.75 -6.81 11.85
CA ARG A 20 20.39 -7.04 10.45
C ARG A 20 21.09 -8.30 9.94
N THR A 21 20.40 -9.43 10.01
CA THR A 21 20.85 -10.71 9.46
C THR A 21 19.89 -11.13 8.36
N PHE A 22 20.40 -11.84 7.34
CA PHE A 22 19.56 -12.41 6.28
C PHE A 22 18.45 -13.32 6.84
N TRP A 23 18.66 -13.92 8.01
CA TRP A 23 17.66 -14.70 8.73
C TRP A 23 16.44 -13.89 9.18
N HIS A 24 16.57 -12.57 9.38
CA HIS A 24 15.40 -11.70 9.61
C HIS A 24 14.53 -11.60 8.37
N LEU A 25 15.10 -11.59 7.16
CA LEU A 25 14.32 -11.58 5.92
C LEU A 25 13.52 -12.86 5.76
N TYR A 26 14.15 -14.02 6.01
CA TYR A 26 13.46 -15.31 6.00
C TYR A 26 12.34 -15.36 7.05
N ARG A 27 12.63 -14.93 8.29
CA ARG A 27 11.65 -14.89 9.39
C ARG A 27 10.44 -14.01 9.08
N SER A 28 10.65 -12.85 8.45
CA SER A 28 9.57 -11.91 8.15
C SER A 28 8.65 -12.36 7.01
N PHE A 29 9.18 -13.14 6.07
CA PHE A 29 8.45 -13.64 4.89
C PHE A 29 8.32 -15.17 4.90
N ASP A 30 8.28 -15.78 6.08
CA ASP A 30 8.23 -17.23 6.33
C ASP A 30 7.20 -17.94 5.46
N ARG A 31 5.97 -17.41 5.38
CA ARG A 31 4.85 -18.02 4.66
C ARG A 31 5.07 -18.08 3.17
N MET A 32 5.66 -17.02 2.63
CA MET A 32 5.98 -16.94 1.21
C MET A 32 7.01 -18.01 0.86
N TRP A 33 8.07 -18.13 1.67
CA TRP A 33 9.10 -19.16 1.48
C TRP A 33 8.54 -20.58 1.62
N ILE A 34 7.77 -20.85 2.66
CA ILE A 34 7.13 -22.15 2.88
C ILE A 34 6.21 -22.49 1.71
N PHE A 35 5.37 -21.54 1.27
CA PHE A 35 4.50 -21.74 0.11
C PHE A 35 5.28 -22.08 -1.16
N PHE A 36 6.34 -21.33 -1.49
CA PHE A 36 7.13 -21.59 -2.70
C PHE A 36 7.87 -22.93 -2.66
N ILE A 37 8.48 -23.28 -1.53
CA ILE A 37 9.17 -24.58 -1.39
C ILE A 37 8.17 -25.73 -1.52
N MET A 38 7.01 -25.63 -0.86
CA MET A 38 5.96 -26.64 -0.93
C MET A 38 5.38 -26.79 -2.33
N ALA A 39 5.06 -25.68 -3.00
CA ALA A 39 4.53 -25.68 -4.35
C ALA A 39 5.55 -26.23 -5.36
N PHE A 40 6.83 -25.88 -5.21
CA PHE A 40 7.90 -26.43 -6.02
C PHE A 40 8.03 -27.95 -5.83
N GLN A 41 8.08 -28.43 -4.57
CA GLN A 41 8.12 -29.86 -4.27
C GLN A 41 6.91 -30.60 -4.88
N ALA A 42 5.71 -30.04 -4.76
CA ALA A 42 4.49 -30.61 -5.33
C ALA A 42 4.63 -30.81 -6.85
N MET A 43 5.04 -29.75 -7.56
CA MET A 43 5.18 -29.77 -9.01
C MET A 43 6.25 -30.76 -9.46
N VAL A 44 7.38 -30.84 -8.76
CA VAL A 44 8.44 -31.81 -9.07
C VAL A 44 7.93 -33.25 -8.89
N ILE A 45 7.20 -33.54 -7.82
CA ILE A 45 6.62 -34.87 -7.57
C ILE A 45 5.65 -35.24 -8.69
N VAL A 46 4.73 -34.36 -9.04
CA VAL A 46 3.71 -34.61 -10.09
C VAL A 46 4.37 -34.83 -11.45
N ALA A 47 5.33 -33.99 -11.81
CA ALA A 47 5.99 -34.11 -13.11
C ALA A 47 6.98 -35.30 -13.17
N TRP A 48 7.35 -35.89 -12.02
CA TRP A 48 8.15 -37.11 -11.99
C TRP A 48 7.35 -38.37 -12.35
N THR A 49 6.02 -38.31 -12.37
CA THR A 49 5.13 -39.39 -12.81
C THR A 49 5.26 -39.64 -14.34
N PRO A 50 5.07 -40.87 -14.85
CA PRO A 50 5.27 -41.19 -16.27
C PRO A 50 4.42 -40.36 -17.24
N ASP A 51 3.19 -40.02 -16.84
CA ASP A 51 2.25 -39.31 -17.71
C ASP A 51 2.44 -37.79 -17.71
N GLY A 52 3.20 -37.23 -16.76
CA GLY A 52 3.49 -35.80 -16.64
C GLY A 52 2.26 -34.88 -16.58
N SER A 53 1.06 -35.43 -16.47
CA SER A 53 -0.21 -34.72 -16.53
C SER A 53 -0.70 -34.39 -15.12
N PRO A 54 -1.28 -33.20 -14.88
CA PRO A 54 -1.85 -32.86 -13.58
C PRO A 54 -3.01 -33.78 -13.16
N ALA A 55 -3.62 -34.52 -14.09
CA ALA A 55 -4.67 -35.50 -13.81
C ALA A 55 -4.16 -36.72 -13.02
N ALA A 56 -2.85 -37.00 -13.05
CA ALA A 56 -2.22 -38.04 -12.23
C ALA A 56 -2.28 -37.74 -10.72
N LEU A 57 -2.70 -36.54 -10.31
CA LEU A 57 -2.97 -36.22 -8.90
C LEU A 57 -4.12 -37.01 -8.30
N PHE A 58 -5.02 -37.56 -9.13
CA PHE A 58 -6.13 -38.39 -8.67
C PHE A 58 -5.74 -39.85 -8.41
N ASP A 59 -4.52 -40.24 -8.77
CA ASP A 59 -3.99 -41.57 -8.45
C ASP A 59 -3.53 -41.63 -6.99
N GLU A 60 -3.89 -42.71 -6.29
CA GLU A 60 -3.64 -42.86 -4.84
C GLU A 60 -2.14 -42.79 -4.49
N ASP A 61 -1.28 -43.36 -5.33
CA ASP A 61 0.17 -43.39 -5.11
C ASP A 61 0.83 -42.02 -5.30
N VAL A 62 0.38 -41.26 -6.30
CA VAL A 62 0.86 -39.89 -6.56
C VAL A 62 0.33 -38.96 -5.48
N PHE A 63 -0.95 -39.08 -5.12
CA PHE A 63 -1.54 -38.32 -4.03
C PHE A 63 -0.78 -38.54 -2.72
N ARG A 64 -0.49 -39.79 -2.35
CA ARG A 64 0.33 -40.10 -1.16
C ARG A 64 1.73 -39.50 -1.25
N SER A 65 2.35 -39.53 -2.44
CA SER A 65 3.66 -38.91 -2.65
C SER A 65 3.59 -37.39 -2.49
N VAL A 66 2.56 -36.73 -3.01
CA VAL A 66 2.30 -35.30 -2.82
C VAL A 66 2.06 -34.96 -1.35
N LEU A 67 1.39 -35.82 -0.57
CA LEU A 67 1.22 -35.57 0.87
C LEU A 67 2.55 -35.48 1.64
N THR A 68 3.69 -35.93 1.09
CA THR A 68 5.02 -35.74 1.72
C THR A 68 5.43 -34.27 1.85
N ILE A 69 4.79 -33.36 1.12
CA ILE A 69 5.03 -31.92 1.24
C ILE A 69 4.74 -31.43 2.68
N PHE A 70 3.79 -32.05 3.38
CA PHE A 70 3.48 -31.71 4.77
C PHE A 70 4.60 -32.06 5.76
N ILE A 71 5.42 -33.08 5.44
CA ILE A 71 6.64 -33.37 6.20
C ILE A 71 7.62 -32.20 6.06
N THR A 72 7.86 -31.76 4.83
CA THR A 72 8.71 -30.58 4.56
C THR A 72 8.17 -29.34 5.25
N GLN A 73 6.85 -29.11 5.21
CA GLN A 73 6.22 -27.99 5.92
C GLN A 73 6.49 -28.03 7.42
N ALA A 74 6.41 -29.21 8.06
CA ALA A 74 6.67 -29.33 9.50
C ALA A 74 8.12 -29.01 9.85
N PHE A 75 9.09 -29.43 9.03
CA PHE A 75 10.50 -29.05 9.21
C PHE A 75 10.74 -27.55 9.01
N LEU A 76 10.12 -26.93 8.00
CA LEU A 76 10.23 -25.49 7.78
C LEU A 76 9.58 -24.69 8.92
N ASN A 77 8.44 -25.14 9.44
CA ASN A 77 7.80 -24.55 10.62
C ASN A 77 8.65 -24.70 11.89
N LEU A 78 9.36 -25.83 12.05
CA LEU A 78 10.32 -26.02 13.13
C LEU A 78 11.51 -25.06 13.00
N LEU A 79 12.06 -24.93 11.79
CA LEU A 79 13.12 -23.96 11.49
C LEU A 79 12.66 -22.53 11.81
N GLN A 80 11.45 -22.15 11.38
CA GLN A 80 10.86 -20.86 11.71
C GLN A 80 10.75 -20.65 13.23
N ALA A 81 10.21 -21.63 13.96
CA ALA A 81 10.07 -21.52 15.42
C ALA A 81 11.43 -21.42 16.13
N ALA A 82 12.46 -22.11 15.61
CA ALA A 82 13.83 -22.00 16.09
C ALA A 82 14.41 -20.59 15.83
N LEU A 83 14.21 -20.04 14.63
CA LEU A 83 14.63 -18.67 14.29
C LEU A 83 13.88 -17.62 15.10
N ASP A 84 12.60 -17.85 15.40
CA ASP A 84 11.81 -16.98 16.25
C ASP A 84 12.43 -16.85 17.65
N ILE A 85 12.86 -17.96 18.24
CA ILE A 85 13.56 -18.02 19.53
C ILE A 85 14.96 -17.41 19.43
N ALA A 86 15.77 -17.84 18.46
CA ALA A 86 17.16 -17.42 18.33
C ALA A 86 17.29 -15.90 18.10
N LEU A 87 16.48 -15.34 17.19
CA LEU A 87 16.52 -13.91 16.87
C LEU A 87 15.83 -13.04 17.94
N SER A 88 14.93 -13.62 18.75
CA SER A 88 14.31 -12.89 19.87
C SER A 88 15.08 -12.99 21.18
N PHE A 89 16.10 -13.85 21.27
CA PHE A 89 16.84 -14.14 22.50
C PHE A 89 17.29 -12.88 23.26
N ASN A 90 17.87 -11.91 22.55
CA ASN A 90 18.33 -10.65 23.14
C ASN A 90 17.18 -9.74 23.61
N ALA A 91 15.96 -9.92 23.07
CA ALA A 91 14.76 -9.16 23.44
C ALA A 91 13.95 -9.82 24.57
N TRP A 92 14.26 -11.05 25.00
CA TRP A 92 13.48 -11.76 26.02
C TRP A 92 13.39 -11.03 27.35
N ARG A 93 14.42 -10.22 27.68
CA ARG A 93 14.45 -9.43 28.92
C ARG A 93 13.39 -8.31 28.95
N SER A 94 12.85 -7.90 27.80
CA SER A 94 11.81 -6.86 27.70
C SER A 94 10.42 -7.39 27.36
N LEU A 95 10.29 -8.68 27.02
CA LEU A 95 9.02 -9.30 26.62
C LEU A 95 8.20 -9.76 27.82
N LYS A 96 6.86 -9.80 27.65
CA LYS A 96 5.96 -10.36 28.66
C LYS A 96 6.13 -11.88 28.74
N PHE A 97 6.00 -12.46 29.92
CA PHE A 97 6.08 -13.92 30.12
C PHE A 97 5.15 -14.71 29.19
N THR A 98 3.95 -14.20 28.92
CA THR A 98 2.98 -14.83 28.00
C THR A 98 3.50 -14.92 26.56
N GLN A 99 4.33 -13.98 26.11
CA GLN A 99 4.92 -14.00 24.77
C GLN A 99 6.07 -15.02 24.68
N ILE A 100 6.90 -15.10 25.73
CA ILE A 100 7.98 -16.10 25.82
C ILE A 100 7.38 -17.50 25.82
N LEU A 101 6.33 -17.73 26.63
CA LEU A 101 5.60 -18.99 26.66
C LEU A 101 5.02 -19.37 25.29
N ARG A 102 4.48 -18.39 24.54
CA ARG A 102 3.94 -18.61 23.19
C ARG A 102 5.03 -19.10 22.22
N TYR A 103 6.23 -18.50 22.24
CA TYR A 103 7.32 -18.94 21.37
C TYR A 103 7.80 -20.35 21.70
N LEU A 104 7.97 -20.66 22.99
CA LEU A 104 8.36 -22.00 23.43
C LEU A 104 7.31 -23.06 23.08
N LEU A 105 6.04 -22.77 23.29
CA LEU A 105 4.95 -23.69 22.98
C LEU A 105 4.84 -23.94 21.47
N LYS A 106 5.01 -22.91 20.63
CA LYS A 106 5.05 -23.06 19.17
C LYS A 106 6.21 -23.94 18.72
N PHE A 107 7.38 -23.78 19.32
CA PHE A 107 8.54 -24.62 19.03
C PHE A 107 8.30 -26.08 19.43
N ALA A 108 7.77 -26.33 20.63
CA ALA A 108 7.46 -27.68 21.10
C ALA A 108 6.45 -28.38 20.17
N VAL A 109 5.36 -27.70 19.80
CA VAL A 109 4.35 -28.27 18.88
C VAL A 109 4.94 -28.51 17.49
N ALA A 110 5.74 -27.59 16.96
CA ALA A 110 6.41 -27.79 15.67
C ALA A 110 7.37 -29.00 15.70
N ALA A 111 8.13 -29.18 16.79
CA ALA A 111 9.04 -30.32 16.95
C ALA A 111 8.28 -31.65 17.04
N VAL A 112 7.15 -31.68 17.75
CA VAL A 112 6.27 -32.86 17.82
C VAL A 112 5.77 -33.25 16.44
N TRP A 113 5.26 -32.30 15.64
CA TRP A 113 4.78 -32.61 14.29
C TRP A 113 5.90 -32.98 13.32
N ALA A 114 7.07 -32.35 13.42
CA ALA A 114 8.25 -32.70 12.64
C ALA A 114 8.78 -34.12 12.93
N ALA A 115 8.49 -34.68 14.12
CA ALA A 115 8.79 -36.08 14.44
C ALA A 115 7.66 -37.03 14.03
N ILE A 116 6.40 -36.69 14.33
CA ILE A 116 5.24 -37.56 14.07
C ILE A 116 5.04 -37.81 12.57
N LEU A 117 5.09 -36.78 11.72
CA LEU A 117 4.76 -36.93 10.29
C LEU A 117 5.73 -37.88 9.55
N PRO A 118 7.07 -37.77 9.70
CA PRO A 118 7.99 -38.76 9.12
C PRO A 118 7.79 -40.18 9.66
N ILE A 119 7.54 -40.34 10.97
CA ILE A 119 7.33 -41.66 11.58
C ILE A 119 6.07 -42.31 11.01
N CYS A 120 4.97 -41.56 10.93
CA CYS A 120 3.71 -42.03 10.33
C CYS A 120 3.90 -42.39 8.85
N TYR A 121 4.64 -41.58 8.09
CA TYR A 121 4.95 -41.89 6.68
C TYR A 121 5.80 -43.15 6.53
N ALA A 122 6.88 -43.28 7.30
CA ALA A 122 7.77 -44.44 7.27
C ALA A 122 7.05 -45.73 7.70
N SER A 123 6.13 -45.65 8.67
CA SER A 123 5.29 -46.79 9.07
C SER A 123 4.27 -47.20 8.00
N SER A 124 3.91 -46.26 7.11
CA SER A 124 2.99 -46.51 6.00
C SER A 124 3.68 -47.06 4.74
N VAL A 125 5.00 -46.90 4.60
CA VAL A 125 5.78 -47.44 3.50
C VAL A 125 6.34 -48.80 3.93
N GLN A 126 5.85 -49.86 3.30
CA GLN A 126 6.04 -51.25 3.75
C GLN A 126 7.48 -51.81 3.59
N ASN A 127 8.49 -50.96 3.38
CA ASN A 127 9.89 -51.40 3.24
C ASN A 127 10.93 -50.47 3.89
N SER A 128 11.62 -51.04 4.89
CA SER A 128 12.96 -50.73 5.42
C SER A 128 13.16 -49.49 6.32
N THR A 129 13.55 -49.73 7.59
CA THR A 129 14.83 -49.31 8.22
C THR A 129 14.76 -49.60 9.74
N ARG A 130 15.91 -49.91 10.35
CA ARG A 130 16.16 -50.26 11.78
C ARG A 130 15.43 -49.37 12.81
N LEU A 131 15.09 -48.12 12.48
CA LEU A 131 14.33 -47.19 13.32
C LEU A 131 12.85 -47.59 13.48
N VAL A 132 12.22 -48.16 12.45
CA VAL A 132 10.82 -48.63 12.53
C VAL A 132 10.68 -49.76 13.55
N LYS A 133 11.69 -50.63 13.70
CA LYS A 133 11.72 -51.68 14.74
C LYS A 133 11.88 -51.13 16.17
N PHE A 134 12.52 -49.98 16.34
CA PHE A 134 12.65 -49.35 17.66
C PHE A 134 11.33 -48.71 18.10
N PHE A 135 10.58 -48.13 17.17
CA PHE A 135 9.30 -47.49 17.46
C PHE A 135 8.10 -48.44 17.38
N SER A 136 8.19 -49.56 16.65
CA SER A 136 7.10 -50.56 16.59
C SER A 136 6.74 -51.14 17.95
N ASN A 137 7.68 -51.23 18.89
CA ASN A 137 7.40 -51.66 20.27
C ASN A 137 6.53 -50.66 21.05
N LEU A 138 6.45 -49.39 20.61
CA LEU A 138 5.64 -48.34 21.23
C LEU A 138 4.26 -48.21 20.53
N THR A 139 4.11 -48.78 19.33
CA THR A 139 2.94 -48.62 18.44
C THR A 139 2.33 -49.93 17.95
N GLU A 140 2.59 -51.05 18.64
CA GLU A 140 2.10 -52.40 18.28
C GLU A 140 0.56 -52.50 18.16
N SER A 141 -0.21 -51.60 18.76
CA SER A 141 -1.69 -51.61 18.66
C SER A 141 -2.29 -50.76 17.53
N TRP A 142 -1.47 -50.17 16.64
CA TRP A 142 -1.89 -49.13 15.69
C TRP A 142 -1.62 -49.53 14.23
N GLN A 143 -1.84 -50.80 13.87
CA GLN A 143 -1.40 -51.41 12.61
C GLN A 143 -2.48 -51.49 11.49
N SER A 144 -3.39 -50.54 11.37
CA SER A 144 -4.26 -50.46 10.18
C SER A 144 -3.64 -49.54 9.11
N GLN A 145 -3.18 -50.19 8.03
CA GLN A 145 -2.43 -49.70 6.86
C GLN A 145 -2.94 -48.39 6.24
N GLY A 146 -2.00 -47.54 5.77
CA GLY A 146 -2.20 -46.44 4.81
C GLY A 146 -2.96 -45.19 5.29
N SER A 147 -4.00 -45.37 6.11
CA SER A 147 -4.91 -44.30 6.53
C SER A 147 -4.36 -43.40 7.64
N LEU A 148 -3.43 -43.90 8.46
CA LEU A 148 -2.90 -43.18 9.62
C LEU A 148 -2.12 -41.91 9.24
N TYR A 149 -1.33 -41.96 8.17
CA TYR A 149 -0.62 -40.79 7.68
C TYR A 149 -1.61 -39.73 7.19
N ASN A 150 -2.66 -40.13 6.47
CA ASN A 150 -3.71 -39.23 5.99
C ASN A 150 -4.46 -38.57 7.16
N TYR A 151 -4.78 -39.33 8.22
CA TYR A 151 -5.40 -38.76 9.43
C TYR A 151 -4.46 -37.81 10.17
N ALA A 152 -3.16 -38.16 10.30
CA ALA A 152 -2.17 -37.28 10.93
C ALA A 152 -2.02 -35.96 10.15
N VAL A 153 -1.98 -36.01 8.82
CA VAL A 153 -1.96 -34.83 7.95
C VAL A 153 -3.26 -34.01 8.11
N ALA A 154 -4.42 -34.67 8.15
CA ALA A 154 -5.69 -33.97 8.34
C ALA A 154 -5.74 -33.21 9.68
N ILE A 155 -5.29 -33.83 10.77
CA ILE A 155 -5.19 -33.18 12.09
C ILE A 155 -4.19 -32.02 12.06
N TYR A 156 -3.02 -32.21 11.42
CA TYR A 156 -2.02 -31.16 11.26
C TYR A 156 -2.56 -29.94 10.48
N LEU A 157 -3.44 -30.17 9.50
CA LEU A 157 -4.04 -29.12 8.68
C LEU A 157 -5.23 -28.40 9.33
N MET A 158 -5.86 -28.99 10.35
CA MET A 158 -7.06 -28.41 10.99
C MET A 158 -6.90 -26.93 11.40
N PRO A 159 -5.80 -26.49 12.04
CA PRO A 159 -5.62 -25.07 12.38
C PRO A 159 -5.57 -24.16 11.15
N ASN A 160 -4.99 -24.63 10.03
CA ASN A 160 -4.90 -23.85 8.79
C ASN A 160 -6.25 -23.79 8.06
N ILE A 161 -7.00 -24.89 8.02
CA ILE A 161 -8.35 -24.92 7.45
C ILE A 161 -9.26 -23.95 8.20
N LEU A 162 -9.18 -23.98 9.52
CA LEU A 162 -9.90 -23.06 10.39
C LEU A 162 -9.47 -21.60 10.14
N ALA A 163 -8.18 -21.33 9.94
CA ALA A 163 -7.68 -20.00 9.58
C ALA A 163 -8.30 -19.50 8.27
N VAL A 164 -8.37 -20.36 7.24
CA VAL A 164 -8.98 -20.05 5.95
C VAL A 164 -10.47 -19.78 6.09
N LEU A 165 -11.18 -20.61 6.86
CA LEU A 165 -12.61 -20.43 7.13
C LEU A 165 -12.89 -19.09 7.81
N LEU A 166 -12.09 -18.74 8.82
CA LEU A 166 -12.20 -17.46 9.54
C LEU A 166 -11.89 -16.26 8.64
N PHE A 167 -10.88 -16.40 7.77
CA PHE A 167 -10.52 -15.37 6.81
C PHE A 167 -11.65 -15.06 5.83
N PHE A 168 -12.37 -16.07 5.32
CA PHE A 168 -13.57 -15.84 4.50
C PHE A 168 -14.78 -15.30 5.29
N LEU A 169 -14.72 -15.36 6.62
CA LEU A 169 -15.79 -14.96 7.53
C LEU A 169 -15.34 -13.80 8.45
N PRO A 170 -15.08 -12.59 7.91
CA PRO A 170 -14.50 -11.48 8.66
C PRO A 170 -15.37 -10.98 9.83
N GLN A 171 -16.68 -11.29 9.82
CA GLN A 171 -17.57 -10.96 10.92
C GLN A 171 -17.24 -11.75 12.19
N PHE A 172 -16.97 -13.06 12.06
CA PHE A 172 -16.60 -13.91 13.19
C PHE A 172 -15.20 -13.54 13.70
N GLU A 173 -14.29 -13.21 12.79
CA GLU A 173 -12.94 -12.75 13.13
C GLU A 173 -12.99 -11.48 13.99
N ARG A 174 -13.77 -10.47 13.59
CA ARG A 174 -13.96 -9.24 14.38
C ARG A 174 -14.54 -9.50 15.77
N ILE A 175 -15.47 -10.44 15.90
CA ILE A 175 -16.06 -10.82 17.20
C ILE A 175 -15.00 -11.48 18.09
N MET A 176 -14.21 -12.40 17.54
CA MET A 176 -13.16 -13.08 18.29
C MET A 176 -12.02 -12.14 18.70
N GLU A 177 -11.60 -11.21 17.84
CA GLU A 177 -10.56 -10.23 18.17
C GLU A 177 -10.98 -9.21 19.23
N ARG A 178 -12.28 -8.90 19.31
CA ARG A 178 -12.86 -8.04 20.35
C ARG A 178 -13.02 -8.78 21.68
N SER A 179 -13.12 -10.10 21.65
CA SER A 179 -13.25 -10.92 22.86
C SER A 179 -11.95 -10.88 23.68
N SER A 180 -12.07 -10.52 24.96
CA SER A 180 -10.97 -10.52 25.92
C SER A 180 -10.76 -11.88 26.61
N SER A 181 -11.52 -12.91 26.20
CA SER A 181 -11.43 -14.24 26.82
C SER A 181 -10.06 -14.89 26.60
N HIS A 182 -9.51 -15.48 27.66
CA HIS A 182 -8.25 -16.22 27.59
C HIS A 182 -8.31 -17.42 26.63
N ILE A 183 -9.46 -18.09 26.53
CA ILE A 183 -9.67 -19.25 25.65
C ILE A 183 -9.61 -18.82 24.19
N VAL A 184 -10.31 -17.73 23.85
CA VAL A 184 -10.29 -17.16 22.49
C VAL A 184 -8.87 -16.69 22.15
N THR A 185 -8.18 -16.06 23.10
CA THR A 185 -6.79 -15.63 22.89
C THR A 185 -5.84 -16.81 22.63
N LEU A 186 -5.99 -17.92 23.35
CA LEU A 186 -5.20 -19.14 23.15
C LEU A 186 -5.47 -19.76 21.77
N PHE A 187 -6.75 -19.86 21.40
CA PHE A 187 -7.18 -20.38 20.09
C PHE A 187 -6.60 -19.54 18.95
N MET A 188 -6.63 -18.22 19.09
CA MET A 188 -6.08 -17.25 18.13
C MET A 188 -4.55 -17.32 18.02
N TRP A 189 -3.84 -17.90 19.01
CA TRP A 189 -2.39 -18.08 18.87
C TRP A 189 -2.01 -19.02 17.73
N TRP A 190 -2.89 -19.97 17.41
CA TRP A 190 -2.72 -21.05 16.45
C TRP A 190 -3.50 -20.82 15.17
N ALA A 191 -4.76 -20.39 15.28
CA ALA A 191 -5.64 -20.21 14.13
C ALA A 191 -5.35 -18.93 13.35
N GLN A 192 -4.88 -17.84 14.00
CA GLN A 192 -4.80 -16.55 13.33
C GLN A 192 -3.38 -15.95 13.23
N PRO A 193 -2.93 -15.67 12.00
CA PRO A 193 -1.98 -14.61 11.72
C PRO A 193 -2.48 -13.24 12.18
N LYS A 194 -1.67 -12.46 12.88
CA LYS A 194 -1.96 -11.03 13.01
C LYS A 194 -1.56 -10.34 11.70
N LEU A 195 -2.50 -10.21 10.76
CA LEU A 195 -2.29 -9.46 9.52
C LEU A 195 -2.33 -7.95 9.77
N TYR A 196 -3.16 -7.51 10.72
CA TYR A 196 -3.32 -6.11 11.09
C TYR A 196 -2.72 -5.83 12.46
N VAL A 197 -2.08 -4.67 12.61
CA VAL A 197 -1.50 -4.22 13.88
C VAL A 197 -2.59 -3.82 14.89
N GLY A 198 -3.71 -3.28 14.40
CA GLY A 198 -4.88 -2.92 15.20
C GLY A 198 -6.00 -3.97 15.16
N ARG A 199 -6.81 -4.01 16.22
CA ARG A 199 -7.96 -4.93 16.35
C ARG A 199 -9.16 -4.44 15.56
N GLY A 200 -9.83 -5.34 14.85
CA GLY A 200 -11.07 -5.04 14.13
C GLY A 200 -10.91 -4.07 12.96
N LEU A 201 -9.70 -3.98 12.39
CA LEU A 201 -9.37 -3.16 11.22
C LEU A 201 -9.67 -3.89 9.90
N HIS A 202 -10.34 -5.03 9.93
CA HIS A 202 -10.67 -5.79 8.72
C HIS A 202 -11.47 -4.95 7.75
N GLU A 203 -11.10 -5.01 6.47
CA GLU A 203 -11.80 -4.37 5.38
C GLU A 203 -13.17 -5.00 5.11
N GLY A 204 -13.97 -4.37 4.25
CA GLY A 204 -15.25 -4.93 3.83
C GLY A 204 -15.08 -6.25 3.08
N MET A 205 -16.06 -7.15 3.18
CA MET A 205 -16.03 -8.48 2.54
C MET A 205 -15.79 -8.40 1.02
N SER A 206 -16.29 -7.35 0.35
CA SER A 206 -16.06 -7.14 -1.08
C SER A 206 -14.61 -6.80 -1.42
N GLN A 207 -13.94 -5.98 -0.61
CA GLN A 207 -12.53 -5.62 -0.80
C GLN A 207 -11.65 -6.83 -0.56
N LEU A 208 -11.94 -7.59 0.50
CA LEU A 208 -11.28 -8.84 0.79
C LEU A 208 -11.41 -9.83 -0.37
N LEU A 209 -12.62 -10.02 -0.88
CA LEU A 209 -12.86 -10.94 -2.00
C LEU A 209 -12.09 -10.51 -3.26
N LYS A 210 -12.09 -9.22 -3.60
CA LYS A 210 -11.29 -8.69 -4.73
C LYS A 210 -9.80 -8.97 -4.55
N TYR A 211 -9.26 -8.73 -3.35
CA TYR A 211 -7.86 -9.00 -3.02
C TYR A 211 -7.53 -10.49 -3.13
N THR A 212 -8.41 -11.37 -2.61
CA THR A 212 -8.20 -12.82 -2.69
C THR A 212 -8.24 -13.35 -4.12
N LEU A 213 -9.19 -12.88 -4.93
CA LEU A 213 -9.29 -13.26 -6.33
C LEU A 213 -8.05 -12.83 -7.13
N PHE A 214 -7.54 -11.62 -6.86
CA PHE A 214 -6.31 -11.13 -7.46
C PHE A 214 -5.14 -12.10 -7.22
N TRP A 215 -4.90 -12.49 -5.97
CA TRP A 215 -3.80 -13.40 -5.62
C TRP A 215 -4.03 -14.82 -6.11
N ILE A 216 -5.25 -15.35 -6.03
CA ILE A 216 -5.58 -16.70 -6.53
C ILE A 216 -5.29 -16.77 -8.03
N LEU A 217 -5.76 -15.80 -8.81
CA LEU A 217 -5.56 -15.79 -10.25
C LEU A 217 -4.07 -15.65 -10.62
N LEU A 218 -3.36 -14.73 -9.97
CA LEU A 218 -1.91 -14.55 -10.15
C LEU A 218 -1.16 -15.85 -9.86
N LEU A 219 -1.43 -16.48 -8.72
CA LEU A 219 -0.74 -17.70 -8.30
C LEU A 219 -1.06 -18.89 -9.20
N ILE A 220 -2.31 -19.05 -9.67
CA ILE A 220 -2.67 -20.10 -10.63
C ILE A 220 -1.89 -19.94 -11.93
N CYS A 221 -1.86 -18.73 -12.50
CA CYS A 221 -1.11 -18.47 -13.73
C CYS A 221 0.40 -18.70 -13.52
N LYS A 222 0.96 -18.22 -12.41
CA LYS A 222 2.37 -18.42 -12.06
C LYS A 222 2.73 -19.89 -11.93
N LEU A 223 1.96 -20.66 -11.15
CA LEU A 223 2.23 -22.08 -10.93
C LEU A 223 2.03 -22.90 -12.20
N ALA A 224 1.04 -22.57 -13.04
CA ALA A 224 0.86 -23.20 -14.34
C ALA A 224 2.07 -22.96 -15.25
N PHE A 225 2.55 -21.72 -15.34
CA PHE A 225 3.74 -21.38 -16.12
C PHE A 225 4.97 -22.14 -15.62
N SER A 226 5.25 -22.09 -14.32
CA SER A 226 6.41 -22.78 -13.75
C SER A 226 6.32 -24.30 -13.92
N TYR A 227 5.12 -24.88 -13.85
CA TYR A 227 4.95 -26.32 -14.09
C TYR A 227 5.28 -26.71 -15.54
N TYR A 228 4.62 -26.07 -16.52
CA TYR A 228 4.69 -26.47 -17.92
C TYR A 228 5.98 -26.02 -18.62
N VAL A 229 6.51 -24.84 -18.26
CA VAL A 229 7.66 -24.23 -18.96
C VAL A 229 8.98 -24.53 -18.24
N GLU A 230 9.00 -24.51 -16.91
CA GLU A 230 10.24 -24.65 -16.15
C GLU A 230 10.50 -26.12 -15.74
N ILE A 231 9.54 -26.76 -15.07
CA ILE A 231 9.76 -28.04 -14.37
C ILE A 231 9.59 -29.24 -15.30
N LEU A 232 8.49 -29.30 -16.06
CA LEU A 232 8.16 -30.46 -16.89
C LEU A 232 9.24 -30.78 -17.95
N PRO A 233 9.81 -29.80 -18.69
CA PRO A 233 10.84 -30.09 -19.70
C PRO A 233 12.16 -30.58 -19.09
N LEU A 234 12.42 -30.27 -17.82
CA LEU A 234 13.68 -30.58 -17.15
C LEU A 234 13.75 -32.02 -16.64
N ILE A 235 12.60 -32.63 -16.36
CA ILE A 235 12.53 -33.94 -15.72
C ILE A 235 12.93 -35.06 -16.68
N GLY A 236 12.61 -34.96 -17.95
CA GLY A 236 13.06 -35.92 -18.98
C GLY A 236 14.59 -36.03 -19.02
N PRO A 237 15.32 -34.93 -19.28
CA PRO A 237 16.76 -34.89 -19.22
C PRO A 237 17.33 -35.34 -17.86
N SER A 238 16.71 -34.92 -16.75
CA SER A 238 17.17 -35.29 -15.40
C SER A 238 17.09 -36.80 -15.15
N LYS A 239 16.00 -37.46 -15.58
CA LYS A 239 15.84 -38.92 -15.49
C LYS A 239 16.89 -39.65 -16.33
N SER A 240 17.23 -39.13 -17.51
CA SER A 240 18.27 -39.70 -18.36
C SER A 240 19.67 -39.55 -17.77
N ILE A 241 20.01 -38.36 -17.24
CA ILE A 241 21.30 -38.09 -16.59
C ILE A 241 21.48 -38.97 -15.35
N MET A 242 20.43 -39.17 -14.56
CA MET A 242 20.48 -40.00 -13.35
C MET A 242 20.61 -41.50 -13.65
N LYS A 243 20.29 -41.95 -14.87
CA LYS A 243 20.50 -43.34 -15.31
C LYS A 243 21.94 -43.62 -15.78
N LEU A 244 22.71 -42.59 -16.14
CA LEU A 244 24.10 -42.76 -16.58
C LEU A 244 25.00 -43.03 -15.37
N HIS A 245 25.81 -44.07 -15.41
CA HIS A 245 26.92 -44.26 -14.47
C HIS A 245 28.19 -43.67 -15.10
N VAL A 246 28.82 -42.72 -14.42
CA VAL A 246 30.10 -42.12 -14.84
C VAL A 246 31.14 -42.55 -13.82
N ASP A 247 32.05 -43.43 -14.23
CA ASP A 247 33.03 -44.04 -13.32
C ASP A 247 34.21 -43.11 -12.98
N ASN A 248 34.48 -42.08 -13.80
CA ASN A 248 35.56 -41.10 -13.57
C ASN A 248 35.11 -39.66 -13.85
N TYR A 249 35.06 -38.84 -12.81
CA TYR A 249 34.80 -37.41 -12.89
C TYR A 249 36.14 -36.67 -13.01
N GLU A 250 36.49 -36.13 -14.18
CA GLU A 250 37.73 -35.34 -14.38
C GLU A 250 37.62 -33.88 -13.89
N TRP A 251 36.46 -33.48 -13.37
CA TRP A 251 36.23 -32.11 -12.89
C TRP A 251 36.96 -31.87 -11.56
N HIS A 252 37.74 -30.77 -11.51
CA HIS A 252 38.72 -30.49 -10.47
C HIS A 252 38.11 -30.36 -9.05
N GLU A 253 38.70 -31.12 -8.12
CA GLU A 253 38.80 -30.98 -6.64
C GLU A 253 37.59 -30.71 -5.74
N PHE A 254 36.44 -30.21 -6.21
CA PHE A 254 35.37 -29.82 -5.27
C PHE A 254 34.59 -31.00 -4.67
N PHE A 255 34.46 -32.13 -5.38
CA PHE A 255 33.64 -33.27 -4.94
C PHE A 255 34.26 -34.63 -5.34
N PRO A 256 35.38 -35.05 -4.73
CA PRO A 256 36.16 -36.21 -5.17
C PRO A 256 35.48 -37.58 -5.00
N ASN A 257 34.39 -37.69 -4.22
CA ASN A 257 33.78 -38.98 -3.85
C ASN A 257 32.27 -39.08 -4.18
N VAL A 258 31.76 -38.36 -5.19
CA VAL A 258 30.33 -38.44 -5.53
C VAL A 258 30.11 -39.48 -6.62
N THR A 259 29.61 -40.65 -6.22
CA THR A 259 29.34 -41.82 -7.08
C THR A 259 28.13 -41.66 -8.02
N HIS A 260 27.43 -40.53 -7.98
CA HIS A 260 26.21 -40.27 -8.74
C HIS A 260 26.28 -38.90 -9.43
N ASN A 261 25.66 -38.76 -10.61
CA ASN A 261 25.60 -37.52 -11.40
C ASN A 261 24.82 -36.35 -10.75
N ILE A 262 24.67 -36.36 -9.42
CA ILE A 262 23.91 -35.39 -8.63
C ILE A 262 24.45 -33.97 -8.83
N GLY A 263 25.77 -33.79 -8.96
CA GLY A 263 26.37 -32.48 -9.22
C GLY A 263 25.89 -31.85 -10.53
N VAL A 264 25.77 -32.64 -11.61
CA VAL A 264 25.22 -32.18 -12.90
C VAL A 264 23.75 -31.80 -12.77
N VAL A 265 22.98 -32.63 -12.06
CA VAL A 265 21.55 -32.37 -11.82
C VAL A 265 21.40 -31.06 -11.04
N ILE A 266 22.17 -30.85 -9.97
CA ILE A 266 22.14 -29.59 -9.20
C ILE A 266 22.50 -28.40 -10.09
N ALA A 267 23.53 -28.51 -10.93
CA ALA A 267 23.94 -27.42 -11.82
C ALA A 267 22.86 -27.05 -12.86
N ILE A 268 22.11 -28.04 -13.36
CA ILE A 268 21.00 -27.83 -14.30
C ILE A 268 19.78 -27.23 -13.59
N TRP A 269 19.48 -27.67 -12.37
CA TRP A 269 18.31 -27.23 -11.62
C TRP A 269 18.50 -25.86 -10.94
N ALA A 270 19.71 -25.52 -10.50
CA ALA A 270 19.94 -24.30 -9.72
C ALA A 270 19.51 -22.99 -10.43
N PRO A 271 19.81 -22.75 -11.72
CA PRO A 271 19.31 -21.57 -12.43
C PRO A 271 17.78 -21.55 -12.52
N ILE A 272 17.15 -22.70 -12.72
CA ILE A 272 15.70 -22.81 -12.88
C ILE A 272 14.98 -22.56 -11.56
N VAL A 273 15.51 -23.09 -10.44
CA VAL A 273 15.02 -22.78 -9.09
C VAL A 273 15.13 -21.28 -8.78
N LEU A 274 16.20 -20.62 -9.23
CA LEU A 274 16.39 -19.19 -9.05
C LEU A 274 15.34 -18.38 -9.85
N VAL A 275 15.14 -18.74 -11.12
CA VAL A 275 14.10 -18.15 -11.98
C VAL A 275 12.71 -18.35 -11.36
N TYR A 276 12.38 -19.56 -10.90
CA TYR A 276 11.12 -19.87 -10.22
C TYR A 276 10.80 -18.93 -9.03
N ILE A 277 11.81 -18.52 -8.27
CA ILE A 277 11.68 -17.59 -7.14
C ILE A 277 11.50 -16.16 -7.66
N MET A 278 12.34 -15.74 -8.62
CA MET A 278 12.39 -14.37 -9.15
C MET A 278 11.17 -13.99 -10.00
N ASP A 279 10.64 -14.93 -10.77
CA ASP A 279 9.55 -14.70 -11.72
C ASP A 279 8.24 -14.25 -11.06
N THR A 280 8.10 -14.47 -9.74
CA THR A 280 6.99 -13.91 -8.96
C THR A 280 6.86 -12.40 -9.12
N GLN A 281 7.99 -11.67 -9.22
CA GLN A 281 7.99 -10.22 -9.42
C GLN A 281 7.44 -9.83 -10.79
N ILE A 282 7.77 -10.62 -11.82
CA ILE A 282 7.31 -10.40 -13.19
C ILE A 282 5.79 -10.63 -13.25
N TRP A 283 5.32 -11.77 -12.74
CA TRP A 283 3.89 -12.08 -12.67
C TRP A 283 3.11 -11.04 -11.87
N TYR A 284 3.64 -10.61 -10.72
CA TYR A 284 3.05 -9.54 -9.95
C TYR A 284 2.94 -8.23 -10.75
N SER A 285 4.00 -7.83 -11.45
CA SER A 285 4.01 -6.60 -12.25
C SER A 285 3.00 -6.63 -13.40
N ILE A 286 2.85 -7.77 -14.09
CA ILE A 286 1.86 -7.95 -15.16
C ILE A 286 0.43 -7.86 -14.60
N PHE A 287 0.16 -8.58 -13.52
CA PHE A 287 -1.17 -8.57 -12.90
C PHE A 287 -1.51 -7.23 -12.27
N SER A 288 -0.56 -6.57 -11.58
CA SER A 288 -0.78 -5.28 -10.95
C SER A 288 -1.04 -4.18 -11.98
N THR A 289 -0.34 -4.20 -13.13
CA THR A 289 -0.59 -3.24 -14.22
C THR A 289 -1.92 -3.50 -14.91
N LEU A 290 -2.29 -4.76 -15.15
CA LEU A 290 -3.59 -5.10 -15.76
C LEU A 290 -4.76 -4.73 -14.85
N PHE A 291 -4.78 -5.24 -13.61
CA PHE A 291 -5.87 -4.96 -12.65
C PHE A 291 -5.87 -3.51 -12.20
N GLY A 292 -4.69 -2.92 -11.97
CA GLY A 292 -4.54 -1.50 -11.67
C GLY A 292 -5.02 -0.63 -12.82
N GLY A 293 -4.74 -1.01 -14.07
CA GLY A 293 -5.22 -0.33 -15.27
C GLY A 293 -6.73 -0.40 -15.43
N ILE A 294 -7.33 -1.60 -15.26
CA ILE A 294 -8.79 -1.78 -15.32
C ILE A 294 -9.47 -1.00 -14.18
N HIS A 295 -8.95 -1.10 -12.95
CA HIS A 295 -9.51 -0.38 -11.82
C HIS A 295 -9.36 1.13 -11.97
N GLY A 296 -8.21 1.59 -12.47
CA GLY A 296 -7.97 3.00 -12.80
C GLY A 296 -8.94 3.52 -13.86
N ALA A 297 -9.18 2.75 -14.93
CA ALA A 297 -10.15 3.10 -15.95
C ALA A 297 -11.59 3.17 -15.40
N LEU A 298 -12.00 2.18 -14.59
CA LEU A 298 -13.33 2.13 -13.98
C LEU A 298 -13.57 3.21 -12.92
N SER A 299 -12.51 3.64 -12.24
CA SER A 299 -12.56 4.73 -11.26
C SER A 299 -12.41 6.11 -11.90
N HIS A 300 -12.35 6.18 -13.24
CA HIS A 300 -12.09 7.41 -13.98
C HIS A 300 -10.79 8.12 -13.52
N LEU A 301 -9.83 7.36 -12.99
CA LEU A 301 -8.49 7.84 -12.68
C LEU A 301 -7.82 8.24 -14.00
N GLY A 302 -7.57 9.54 -14.15
CA GLY A 302 -7.13 10.13 -15.41
C GLY A 302 -8.25 10.67 -16.30
N GLU A 303 -9.46 10.93 -15.77
CA GLU A 303 -10.44 11.81 -16.43
C GLU A 303 -9.86 13.21 -16.60
N ILE A 304 -9.15 13.72 -15.57
CA ILE A 304 -8.46 15.01 -15.63
C ILE A 304 -7.03 14.78 -16.13
N ARG A 305 -6.81 14.96 -17.44
CA ARG A 305 -5.49 14.79 -18.08
C ARG A 305 -4.78 16.11 -18.35
N THR A 306 -5.50 17.22 -18.33
CA THR A 306 -4.97 18.53 -18.71
C THR A 306 -5.22 19.57 -17.62
N ILE A 307 -4.31 20.54 -17.52
CA ILE A 307 -4.43 21.66 -16.60
C ILE A 307 -5.72 22.46 -16.83
N GLY A 308 -6.18 22.56 -18.09
CA GLY A 308 -7.44 23.21 -18.43
C GLY A 308 -8.66 22.49 -17.86
N MET A 309 -8.65 21.15 -17.89
CA MET A 309 -9.72 20.34 -17.32
C MET A 309 -9.68 20.36 -15.78
N LEU A 310 -8.49 20.39 -15.18
CA LEU A 310 -8.32 20.60 -13.74
C LEU A 310 -8.93 21.95 -13.34
N ARG A 311 -8.55 23.04 -14.01
CA ARG A 311 -9.03 24.40 -13.73
C ARG A 311 -10.55 24.50 -13.80
N SER A 312 -11.18 23.88 -14.80
CA SER A 312 -12.64 23.88 -14.94
C SER A 312 -13.34 23.08 -13.82
N ARG A 313 -12.79 21.94 -13.43
CA ARG A 313 -13.40 21.10 -12.37
C ARG A 313 -13.09 21.61 -10.97
N PHE A 314 -11.96 22.28 -10.76
CA PHE A 314 -11.50 22.77 -9.46
C PHE A 314 -12.53 23.66 -8.78
N GLN A 315 -13.28 24.47 -9.55
CA GLN A 315 -14.35 25.33 -9.02
C GLN A 315 -15.42 24.52 -8.26
N SER A 316 -15.69 23.29 -8.69
CA SER A 316 -16.68 22.40 -8.05
C SER A 316 -16.13 21.57 -6.90
N VAL A 317 -14.80 21.51 -6.73
CA VAL A 317 -14.13 20.66 -5.73
C VAL A 317 -14.43 21.10 -4.30
N PRO A 318 -14.29 22.38 -3.90
CA PRO A 318 -14.60 22.81 -2.54
C PRO A 318 -16.04 22.48 -2.13
N THR A 319 -17.00 22.68 -3.03
CA THR A 319 -18.42 22.39 -2.80
C THR A 319 -18.67 20.88 -2.66
N ALA A 320 -18.06 20.05 -3.52
CA ALA A 320 -18.17 18.60 -3.44
C ALA A 320 -17.51 18.02 -2.18
N PHE A 321 -16.36 18.60 -1.79
CA PHE A 321 -15.64 18.27 -0.57
C PHE A 321 -16.52 18.53 0.66
N CYS A 322 -17.06 19.74 0.79
CA CYS A 322 -17.89 20.11 1.93
C CYS A 322 -19.15 19.24 2.01
N ARG A 323 -19.80 18.95 0.87
CA ARG A 323 -20.99 18.09 0.84
C ARG A 323 -20.75 16.66 1.35
N ARG A 324 -19.54 16.12 1.20
CA ARG A 324 -19.22 14.73 1.57
C ARG A 324 -18.49 14.58 2.89
N LEU A 325 -17.67 15.57 3.27
CA LEU A 325 -16.71 15.45 4.36
C LEU A 325 -16.97 16.42 5.51
N VAL A 326 -17.74 17.50 5.29
CA VAL A 326 -18.10 18.44 6.35
C VAL A 326 -19.53 18.12 6.80
N PRO A 327 -19.76 17.76 8.08
CA PRO A 327 -21.10 17.53 8.58
C PRO A 327 -21.91 18.83 8.51
N SER A 328 -23.10 18.77 7.89
CA SER A 328 -24.00 19.91 7.81
C SER A 328 -24.49 20.30 9.20
N SER A 329 -24.38 21.58 9.55
CA SER A 329 -25.00 22.11 10.76
C SER A 329 -26.52 22.19 10.54
N ASP A 330 -27.33 21.78 11.51
CA ASP A 330 -28.82 21.76 11.47
C ASP A 330 -29.49 23.14 11.22
N ALA A 331 -28.72 24.19 10.96
CA ALA A 331 -29.18 25.57 10.77
C ALA A 331 -29.35 25.99 9.29
N ASP A 332 -28.98 25.14 8.33
CA ASP A 332 -28.80 25.54 6.91
C ASP A 332 -30.10 25.60 6.07
N THR A 333 -31.29 25.55 6.69
CA THR A 333 -32.58 25.52 5.96
C THR A 333 -33.13 26.90 5.55
N LYS A 334 -32.41 28.02 5.76
CA LYS A 334 -32.94 29.38 5.48
C LYS A 334 -32.19 30.15 4.38
N GLY A 335 -32.69 30.03 3.16
CA GLY A 335 -32.83 31.14 2.20
C GLY A 335 -31.59 31.60 1.42
N ARG A 336 -31.81 31.93 0.13
CA ARG A 336 -30.86 32.38 -0.93
C ARG A 336 -29.81 33.45 -0.56
N TYR A 337 -29.91 34.13 0.58
CA TYR A 337 -28.89 35.09 1.05
C TYR A 337 -27.74 34.43 1.83
N MET A 338 -27.93 33.20 2.32
CA MET A 338 -26.91 32.42 3.03
C MET A 338 -25.88 31.78 2.09
N ASP A 339 -26.11 31.80 0.76
CA ASP A 339 -25.31 31.07 -0.23
C ASP A 339 -23.85 31.53 -0.27
N LYS A 340 -23.60 32.84 -0.39
CA LYS A 340 -22.22 33.38 -0.49
C LYS A 340 -21.41 33.25 0.80
N ALA A 341 -22.05 33.45 1.96
CA ALA A 341 -21.38 33.30 3.24
C ALA A 341 -21.06 31.82 3.53
N MET A 342 -21.96 30.93 3.13
CA MET A 342 -21.77 29.48 3.20
C MET A 342 -20.68 29.02 2.23
N GLU A 343 -20.65 29.51 0.99
CA GLU A 343 -19.58 29.26 0.02
C GLU A 343 -18.21 29.68 0.57
N ARG A 344 -18.11 30.85 1.21
CA ARG A 344 -16.86 31.28 1.86
C ARG A 344 -16.44 30.37 3.01
N ARG A 345 -17.38 29.98 3.87
CA ARG A 345 -17.11 29.05 4.98
C ARG A 345 -16.66 27.67 4.45
N ASN A 346 -17.32 27.18 3.42
CA ASN A 346 -16.98 25.94 2.73
C ASN A 346 -15.58 26.02 2.11
N PHE A 347 -15.26 27.15 1.46
CA PHE A 347 -13.93 27.38 0.89
C PHE A 347 -12.84 27.46 1.96
N ALA A 348 -13.10 28.13 3.09
CA ALA A 348 -12.15 28.20 4.20
C ALA A 348 -11.88 26.82 4.83
N SER A 349 -12.93 25.99 4.96
CA SER A 349 -12.75 24.61 5.43
C SER A 349 -11.96 23.77 4.42
N PHE A 350 -12.19 23.98 3.12
CA PHE A 350 -11.46 23.30 2.06
C PHE A 350 -9.99 23.75 2.01
N SER A 351 -9.71 25.05 2.11
CA SER A 351 -8.34 25.58 2.03
C SER A 351 -7.46 25.05 3.16
N HIS A 352 -8.02 24.86 4.36
CA HIS A 352 -7.29 24.26 5.47
C HIS A 352 -6.81 22.84 5.13
N VAL A 353 -7.71 21.98 4.63
CA VAL A 353 -7.38 20.59 4.28
C VAL A 353 -6.49 20.53 3.03
N TRP A 354 -6.72 21.41 2.07
CA TRP A 354 -5.90 21.51 0.87
C TRP A 354 -4.46 21.92 1.21
N ASN A 355 -4.27 22.94 2.03
CA ASN A 355 -2.93 23.40 2.39
C ASN A 355 -2.17 22.35 3.19
N GLU A 356 -2.82 21.64 4.13
CA GLU A 356 -2.20 20.49 4.83
C GLU A 356 -1.82 19.36 3.86
N PHE A 357 -2.65 19.10 2.84
CA PHE A 357 -2.33 18.13 1.79
C PHE A 357 -1.10 18.56 0.97
N ILE A 358 -1.01 19.83 0.57
CA ILE A 358 0.15 20.37 -0.16
C ILE A 358 1.42 20.30 0.70
N GLU A 359 1.36 20.69 1.98
CA GLU A 359 2.49 20.61 2.91
C GLU A 359 2.94 19.15 3.14
N SER A 360 2.00 18.20 3.22
CA SER A 360 2.33 16.78 3.31
C SER A 360 3.06 16.29 2.05
N MET A 361 2.60 16.66 0.85
CA MET A 361 3.29 16.32 -0.40
C MET A 361 4.70 16.90 -0.43
N ARG A 362 4.90 18.09 0.12
CA ARG A 362 6.23 18.68 0.23
C ARG A 362 7.12 17.93 1.23
N ALA A 363 6.57 17.56 2.38
CA ALA A 363 7.27 16.81 3.43
C ALA A 363 7.70 15.41 2.98
N GLU A 364 6.91 14.77 2.10
CA GLU A 364 7.23 13.50 1.45
C GLU A 364 8.13 13.64 0.20
N ASP A 365 8.60 14.86 -0.10
CA ASP A 365 9.47 15.20 -1.23
C ASP A 365 8.88 14.88 -2.62
N LEU A 366 7.55 14.96 -2.75
CA LEU A 366 6.83 14.74 -4.01
C LEU A 366 6.74 16.01 -4.88
N ILE A 367 6.84 17.20 -4.26
CA ILE A 367 6.76 18.50 -4.94
C ILE A 367 7.90 19.44 -4.49
N SER A 368 8.25 20.40 -5.34
CA SER A 368 9.26 21.42 -5.00
C SER A 368 8.71 22.52 -4.08
N ASN A 369 9.59 23.35 -3.52
CA ASN A 369 9.17 24.53 -2.74
C ASN A 369 8.38 25.53 -3.60
N GLU A 370 8.76 25.69 -4.86
CA GLU A 370 8.10 26.61 -5.78
C GLU A 370 6.69 26.12 -6.15
N ASP A 371 6.56 24.82 -6.44
CA ASP A 371 5.26 24.20 -6.71
C ASP A 371 4.33 24.31 -5.50
N ARG A 372 4.86 24.12 -4.29
CA ARG A 372 4.11 24.31 -3.04
C ARG A 372 3.52 25.72 -2.99
N ASP A 373 4.36 26.74 -3.18
CA ASP A 373 3.93 28.14 -3.05
C ASP A 373 2.89 28.54 -4.11
N LEU A 374 2.94 27.94 -5.31
CA LEU A 374 1.95 28.16 -6.37
C LEU A 374 0.61 27.45 -6.12
N LEU A 375 0.61 26.34 -5.35
CA LEU A 375 -0.56 25.51 -5.08
C LEU A 375 -1.28 25.88 -3.79
N LEU A 376 -0.61 26.56 -2.86
CA LEU A 376 -1.20 27.00 -1.60
C LEU A 376 -2.36 27.97 -1.85
N VAL A 377 -3.44 27.72 -1.12
CA VAL A 377 -4.62 28.59 -1.13
C VAL A 377 -4.44 29.59 0.02
N PRO A 378 -4.40 30.90 -0.25
CA PRO A 378 -4.36 31.90 0.82
C PRO A 378 -5.56 31.73 1.74
N TYR A 379 -5.32 31.74 3.06
CA TYR A 379 -6.41 31.75 4.04
C TYR A 379 -7.22 33.04 3.85
N SER A 380 -8.53 32.89 3.66
CA SER A 380 -9.43 34.02 3.42
C SER A 380 -9.25 35.09 4.50
N SER A 381 -8.71 36.24 4.12
CA SER A 381 -8.69 37.42 4.98
C SER A 381 -10.08 38.05 5.05
N ASN A 382 -10.45 38.67 6.17
CA ASN A 382 -11.73 39.38 6.30
C ASN A 382 -11.78 40.67 5.45
N ASP A 383 -10.64 41.14 4.96
CA ASP A 383 -10.48 42.43 4.30
C ASP A 383 -10.74 42.37 2.79
N VAL A 384 -10.68 41.18 2.19
CA VAL A 384 -10.90 40.96 0.75
C VAL A 384 -12.32 40.44 0.50
N SER A 385 -13.03 41.07 -0.43
CA SER A 385 -14.45 40.82 -0.69
C SER A 385 -14.71 39.59 -1.57
N VAL A 386 -13.66 38.95 -2.10
CA VAL A 386 -13.72 37.81 -3.02
C VAL A 386 -13.02 36.57 -2.49
N VAL A 387 -13.36 35.41 -3.05
CA VAL A 387 -12.66 34.15 -2.77
C VAL A 387 -11.27 34.24 -3.38
N GLN A 388 -10.25 34.07 -2.55
CA GLN A 388 -8.86 34.13 -2.95
C GLN A 388 -8.45 32.76 -3.51
N TRP A 389 -8.21 32.72 -4.82
CA TRP A 389 -7.85 31.48 -5.51
C TRP A 389 -6.32 31.31 -5.55
N PRO A 390 -5.83 30.07 -5.57
CA PRO A 390 -4.40 29.80 -5.65
C PRO A 390 -3.80 30.34 -6.97
N PRO A 391 -2.54 30.80 -6.97
CA PRO A 391 -1.90 31.46 -8.11
C PRO A 391 -2.00 30.69 -9.44
N PHE A 392 -1.90 29.35 -9.43
CA PHE A 392 -1.98 28.55 -10.65
C PHE A 392 -3.33 28.66 -11.39
N LEU A 393 -4.42 28.98 -10.70
CA LEU A 393 -5.73 29.20 -11.33
C LEU A 393 -5.85 30.62 -11.91
N LEU A 394 -5.17 31.57 -11.30
CA LEU A 394 -5.16 32.99 -11.65
C LEU A 394 -4.16 33.34 -12.76
N ALA A 395 -3.20 32.46 -13.03
CA ALA A 395 -2.14 32.67 -14.02
C ALA A 395 -2.69 33.15 -15.38
N GLY A 396 -2.20 34.31 -15.82
CA GLY A 396 -2.56 34.98 -17.08
C GLY A 396 -3.89 35.75 -17.05
N LYS A 397 -4.71 35.65 -16.00
CA LYS A 397 -6.03 36.30 -15.96
C LYS A 397 -5.96 37.82 -15.83
N ILE A 398 -4.99 38.34 -15.07
CA ILE A 398 -4.80 39.78 -14.88
C ILE A 398 -4.34 40.46 -16.18
N PRO A 399 -3.26 40.01 -16.87
CA PRO A 399 -2.87 40.60 -18.15
C PRO A 399 -3.97 40.57 -19.20
N ILE A 400 -4.70 39.45 -19.33
CA ILE A 400 -5.83 39.34 -20.28
C ILE A 400 -6.94 40.33 -19.92
N ALA A 401 -7.23 40.55 -18.63
CA ALA A 401 -8.21 41.55 -18.21
C ALA A 401 -7.75 42.98 -18.52
N LEU A 402 -6.45 43.27 -18.39
CA LEU A 402 -5.87 44.57 -18.74
C LEU A 402 -5.93 44.84 -20.24
N ASP A 403 -5.58 43.84 -21.07
CA ASP A 403 -5.69 43.95 -22.53
C ASP A 403 -7.13 44.09 -22.99
N MET A 404 -8.06 43.33 -22.38
CA MET A 404 -9.49 43.50 -22.62
C MET A 404 -9.96 44.92 -22.32
N ALA A 405 -9.48 45.54 -21.24
CA ALA A 405 -9.85 46.91 -20.87
C ALA A 405 -9.23 47.96 -21.82
N LYS A 406 -8.01 47.73 -22.30
CA LYS A 406 -7.31 48.61 -23.26
C LYS A 406 -7.99 48.60 -24.63
N ASP A 407 -8.33 47.43 -25.15
CA ASP A 407 -8.87 47.25 -26.50
C ASP A 407 -10.40 47.43 -26.56
N PHE A 408 -11.03 47.70 -25.42
CA PHE A 408 -12.48 47.90 -25.33
C PHE A 408 -12.90 49.21 -26.01
N LYS A 409 -13.69 49.09 -27.09
CA LYS A 409 -14.22 50.22 -27.88
C LYS A 409 -15.74 50.40 -27.76
N GLU A 410 -16.42 49.54 -27.01
CA GLU A 410 -17.89 49.60 -26.84
C GLU A 410 -18.28 50.76 -25.91
N LYS A 411 -19.50 51.31 -26.09
CA LYS A 411 -19.95 52.56 -25.45
C LYS A 411 -20.42 52.39 -24.00
N GLU A 412 -20.61 51.16 -23.51
CA GLU A 412 -21.13 50.90 -22.16
C GLU A 412 -20.16 50.06 -21.32
N ASP A 413 -19.83 50.55 -20.13
CA ASP A 413 -19.05 49.85 -19.11
C ASP A 413 -19.64 48.48 -18.73
N THR A 414 -20.97 48.36 -18.83
CA THR A 414 -21.71 47.17 -18.42
C THR A 414 -21.27 45.93 -19.19
N ASP A 415 -20.87 46.08 -20.46
CA ASP A 415 -20.46 44.98 -21.32
C ASP A 415 -19.02 44.53 -21.06
N LEU A 416 -18.12 45.46 -20.68
CA LEU A 416 -16.77 45.11 -20.19
C LEU A 416 -16.87 44.32 -18.89
N PHE A 417 -17.65 44.81 -17.92
CA PHE A 417 -17.83 44.12 -16.65
C PHE A 417 -18.56 42.77 -16.82
N LYS A 418 -19.49 42.62 -17.78
CA LYS A 418 -20.08 41.32 -18.12
C LYS A 418 -19.03 40.36 -18.69
N LYS A 419 -18.17 40.81 -19.59
CA LYS A 419 -17.06 39.99 -20.14
C LYS A 419 -16.11 39.55 -19.03
N ILE A 420 -15.81 40.43 -18.07
CA ILE A 420 -14.98 40.09 -16.90
C ILE A 420 -15.68 39.11 -15.96
N LYS A 421 -16.96 39.33 -15.67
CA LYS A 421 -17.76 38.46 -14.80
C LYS A 421 -18.11 37.11 -15.40
N LYS A 422 -17.84 36.88 -16.70
CA LYS A 422 -18.08 35.58 -17.35
C LYS A 422 -17.15 34.49 -16.80
N ASP A 423 -15.96 34.87 -16.33
CA ASP A 423 -15.00 33.98 -15.71
C ASP A 423 -14.84 34.36 -14.22
N ASP A 424 -15.32 33.49 -13.34
CA ASP A 424 -15.29 33.73 -11.89
C ASP A 424 -13.86 33.89 -11.35
N TYR A 425 -12.88 33.18 -11.94
CA TYR A 425 -11.47 33.34 -11.56
C TYR A 425 -10.94 34.69 -11.97
N MET A 426 -11.27 35.16 -13.18
CA MET A 426 -10.82 36.47 -13.68
C MET A 426 -11.43 37.60 -12.86
N ARG A 427 -12.72 37.51 -12.54
CA ARG A 427 -13.38 38.45 -11.64
C ARG A 427 -12.71 38.49 -10.26
N SER A 428 -12.46 37.32 -9.67
CA SER A 428 -11.83 37.24 -8.35
C SER A 428 -10.42 37.80 -8.39
N ALA A 429 -9.62 37.47 -9.42
CA ALA A 429 -8.26 37.99 -9.60
C ALA A 429 -8.21 39.53 -9.68
N VAL A 430 -9.10 40.13 -10.48
CA VAL A 430 -9.13 41.58 -10.68
C VAL A 430 -9.53 42.31 -9.40
N VAL A 431 -10.55 41.81 -8.69
CA VAL A 431 -11.00 42.42 -7.43
C VAL A 431 -9.96 42.24 -6.33
N GLU A 432 -9.41 41.04 -6.18
CA GLU A 432 -8.35 40.75 -5.20
C GLU A 432 -7.11 41.60 -5.45
N CYS A 433 -6.67 41.72 -6.71
CA CYS A 433 -5.52 42.55 -7.07
C CYS A 433 -5.78 44.03 -6.74
N TYR A 434 -6.97 44.56 -7.06
CA TYR A 434 -7.32 45.94 -6.74
C TYR A 434 -7.36 46.20 -5.23
N GLU A 435 -8.04 45.34 -4.46
CA GLU A 435 -8.15 45.49 -3.01
C GLU A 435 -6.78 45.33 -2.33
N THR A 436 -5.99 44.34 -2.74
CA THR A 436 -4.65 44.10 -2.18
C THR A 436 -3.68 45.22 -2.52
N LEU A 437 -3.67 45.70 -3.78
CA LEU A 437 -2.83 46.82 -4.20
C LEU A 437 -3.21 48.09 -3.45
N ARG A 438 -4.51 48.33 -3.23
CA ARG A 438 -5.00 49.45 -2.43
C ARG A 438 -4.45 49.38 -0.99
N GLU A 439 -4.54 48.23 -0.33
CA GLU A 439 -4.02 48.07 1.04
C GLU A 439 -2.48 48.19 1.09
N ILE A 440 -1.76 47.64 0.11
CA ILE A 440 -0.29 47.76 0.02
C ILE A 440 0.12 49.23 -0.13
N ILE A 441 -0.52 49.97 -1.04
CA ILE A 441 -0.23 51.40 -1.24
C ILE A 441 -0.53 52.19 0.05
N TYR A 442 -1.63 51.88 0.75
CA TYR A 442 -1.90 52.51 2.04
C TYR A 442 -0.86 52.19 3.11
N GLY A 443 -0.37 50.95 3.15
CA GLY A 443 0.66 50.53 4.09
C GLY A 443 2.03 51.14 3.81
N LEU A 444 2.35 51.41 2.55
CA LEU A 444 3.66 51.92 2.12
C LEU A 444 3.78 53.45 2.25
N LEU A 445 2.67 54.19 2.23
CA LEU A 445 2.66 55.63 2.42
C LEU A 445 2.74 55.96 3.91
N GLU A 446 3.77 56.71 4.35
CA GLU A 446 3.92 57.16 5.74
C GLU A 446 3.10 58.43 6.02
N ASP A 447 2.99 59.33 5.04
CA ASP A 447 2.34 60.64 5.19
C ASP A 447 0.80 60.58 5.07
N GLU A 448 0.08 61.21 6.01
CA GLU A 448 -1.39 61.27 6.00
C GLU A 448 -1.96 62.05 4.80
N THR A 449 -1.24 63.05 4.30
CA THR A 449 -1.64 63.82 3.12
C THR A 449 -1.69 62.94 1.88
N ASP A 450 -0.70 62.07 1.71
CA ASP A 450 -0.59 61.19 0.55
C ASP A 450 -1.62 60.06 0.65
N ARG A 451 -1.82 59.52 1.86
CA ARG A 451 -2.91 58.56 2.12
C ARG A 451 -4.29 59.14 1.77
N ASN A 452 -4.54 60.41 2.09
CA ASN A 452 -5.81 61.07 1.77
C ASN A 452 -6.01 61.25 0.26
N ILE A 453 -4.94 61.51 -0.51
CA ILE A 453 -5.00 61.59 -1.97
C ILE A 453 -5.36 60.23 -2.56
N VAL A 454 -4.67 59.16 -2.15
CA VAL A 454 -4.96 57.80 -2.63
C VAL A 454 -6.37 57.38 -2.25
N ARG A 455 -6.82 57.69 -1.03
CA ARG A 455 -8.19 57.40 -0.59
C ARG A 455 -9.23 58.09 -1.48
N LYS A 456 -8.98 59.34 -1.87
CA LYS A 456 -9.86 60.08 -2.78
C LYS A 456 -9.91 59.43 -4.17
N ILE A 457 -8.75 59.00 -4.69
CA ILE A 457 -8.69 58.29 -5.98
C ILE A 457 -9.47 56.97 -5.92
N CYS A 458 -9.25 56.13 -4.90
CA CYS A 458 -9.99 54.87 -4.75
C CYS A 458 -11.50 55.10 -4.57
N TYR A 459 -11.89 56.13 -3.79
CA TYR A 459 -13.29 56.50 -3.60
C TYR A 459 -13.95 56.94 -4.91
N ASP A 460 -13.27 57.77 -5.70
CA ASP A 460 -13.75 58.22 -7.01
C ASP A 460 -13.90 57.02 -7.96
N VAL A 461 -12.92 56.11 -8.00
CA VAL A 461 -12.99 54.86 -8.78
C VAL A 461 -14.22 54.03 -8.40
N ASP A 462 -14.45 53.80 -7.10
CA ASP A 462 -15.58 52.99 -6.62
C ASP A 462 -16.93 53.64 -6.98
N ILE A 463 -17.06 54.96 -6.87
CA ILE A 463 -18.25 55.71 -7.30
C ILE A 463 -18.50 55.59 -8.79
N PHE A 464 -17.47 55.77 -9.62
CA PHE A 464 -17.63 55.74 -11.07
C PHE A 464 -17.94 54.33 -11.59
N ILE A 465 -17.46 53.28 -10.91
CA ILE A 465 -17.89 51.90 -11.17
C ILE A 465 -19.38 51.71 -10.86
N GLN A 466 -19.87 52.25 -9.74
CA GLN A 466 -21.30 52.17 -9.37
C GLN A 466 -22.20 52.98 -10.33
N GLN A 467 -21.72 54.11 -10.83
CA GLN A 467 -22.45 54.98 -11.75
C GLN A 467 -22.37 54.54 -13.22
N HIS A 468 -21.63 53.47 -13.54
CA HIS A 468 -21.39 52.98 -14.90
C HIS A 468 -20.78 54.06 -15.84
N LYS A 469 -19.85 54.87 -15.30
CA LYS A 469 -19.12 55.93 -16.04
C LYS A 469 -17.60 55.79 -15.98
N PHE A 470 -17.11 54.63 -15.56
CA PHE A 470 -15.70 54.31 -15.39
C PHE A 470 -14.89 54.48 -16.69
N LEU A 471 -15.37 54.02 -17.86
CA LEU A 471 -14.63 54.19 -19.12
C LEU A 471 -14.67 55.62 -19.68
N ASN A 472 -15.64 56.44 -19.24
CA ASN A 472 -15.77 57.83 -19.67
C ASN A 472 -14.77 58.74 -18.95
N GLU A 473 -14.52 58.48 -17.66
CA GLU A 473 -13.65 59.31 -16.81
C GLU A 473 -12.20 58.80 -16.78
N PHE A 474 -11.96 57.49 -16.91
CA PHE A 474 -10.62 56.90 -16.85
C PHE A 474 -10.11 56.41 -18.21
N ARG A 475 -8.88 56.79 -18.55
CA ARG A 475 -8.18 56.34 -19.77
C ARG A 475 -7.50 54.99 -19.55
N MET A 476 -8.11 53.92 -20.09
CA MET A 476 -7.60 52.55 -19.97
C MET A 476 -6.25 52.29 -20.66
N ASN A 477 -5.87 53.12 -21.64
CA ASN A 477 -4.64 52.95 -22.43
C ASN A 477 -3.35 52.92 -21.61
N ARG A 478 -3.35 53.46 -20.38
CA ARG A 478 -2.18 53.53 -19.50
C ARG A 478 -2.15 52.44 -18.42
N ILE A 479 -3.20 51.64 -18.28
CA ILE A 479 -3.26 50.58 -17.26
C ILE A 479 -2.26 49.45 -17.55
N PRO A 480 -2.06 48.98 -18.79
CA PRO A 480 -1.04 47.97 -19.08
C PRO A 480 0.38 48.42 -18.67
N SER A 481 0.71 49.69 -18.86
CA SER A 481 2.01 50.26 -18.42
C SER A 481 2.16 50.37 -16.91
N LEU A 482 1.05 50.32 -16.16
CA LEU A 482 1.09 50.18 -14.71
C LEU A 482 1.37 48.72 -14.31
N GLY A 483 0.77 47.76 -15.03
CA GLY A 483 1.04 46.33 -14.87
C GLY A 483 2.53 46.00 -15.07
N GLU A 484 3.14 46.49 -16.14
CA GLU A 484 4.58 46.31 -16.42
C GLU A 484 5.51 46.91 -15.36
N LYS A 485 5.03 47.86 -14.55
CA LYS A 485 5.82 48.46 -13.45
C LYS A 485 5.62 47.75 -12.11
N LEU A 486 4.62 46.88 -12.01
CA LEU A 486 4.26 46.13 -10.81
C LEU A 486 4.78 44.68 -10.86
N GLU A 487 5.03 44.14 -12.06
CA GLU A 487 5.89 42.96 -12.30
C GLU A 487 7.37 43.32 -12.09
#